data_AF-A0A7Z2GRV0-F1
#
_entry.id   AF-A0A7Z2GRV0-F1
#
_cell.length_a   1.000
_cell.length_b   1.000
_cell.length_c   1.000
_cell.angle_alpha   90.00
_cell.angle_beta   90.00
_cell.angle_gamma   90.00
#
_symmetry.space_group_name_H-M   'P 1'
#
loop_
_entity.id
_entity.type
_entity.pdbx_description
1 polymer ?
#
loop_
_entity_poly.entity_id
_entity_poly.type
_entity_poly.pdbx_seq_one_letter_code
_entity_poly.pdbx_strand_id
1 'polypeptide(L)'
;MAVPQALGQHRETQRETQRRRWRETGFRLGAALALLVPLAAHAADSAPAQQASFRTENQLIVKVPPGAKQVRVWFPVPQQTPWNQVKSFSVDSAYPVEYHQDSWGNRIGYLEVERPAAATIEITEHFDQTLTERKTALDPARTRPLTDAERTALQRYLLPTSYVIVDDQIKGLAKQIVGDEQNPILAARKLYDWTLDHVTYWVEYPDRMKPSDFGSTDFCLQTKSGNCTDFHSLFSSLAMADGIPTRMVYGSLLKPTLDGVKVDASYHCWIEFYAPNYGWIPLDVSLANVYGKEFPITDQNKTLVERTTATGYHGLDKSKIDYYFGNLDDRRFSWSTGRDLMMQPPQQDGPVNSLATLYVEVDGKRYTGWTRKLTYAQTSGKRE
;
A
#
# COMPACT_ATOMS: atom_id res chain seq x y z
N MET A 1 -58.08 -7.24 56.07
CA MET A 1 -58.11 -5.77 55.97
C MET A 1 -57.48 -5.36 54.65
N ALA A 2 -57.94 -4.25 54.09
CA ALA A 2 -58.02 -3.93 52.67
C ALA A 2 -56.70 -3.59 51.93
N VAL A 3 -56.76 -3.87 50.62
CA VAL A 3 -56.02 -3.36 49.43
C VAL A 3 -56.12 -1.81 49.35
N PRO A 4 -55.15 -1.01 48.81
CA PRO A 4 -54.87 -0.81 47.36
C PRO A 4 -53.37 -0.68 46.97
N GLN A 5 -52.91 -1.16 45.80
CA GLN A 5 -53.10 -0.71 44.39
C GLN A 5 -52.46 0.66 44.05
N ALA A 6 -51.40 0.62 43.22
CA ALA A 6 -51.18 1.39 41.98
C ALA A 6 -49.68 1.28 41.58
N LEU A 7 -49.30 0.60 40.48
CA LEU A 7 -49.30 1.09 39.09
C LEU A 7 -48.49 2.41 38.97
N GLY A 8 -47.46 2.56 38.15
CA GLY A 8 -46.95 1.83 37.00
C GLY A 8 -45.98 2.78 36.27
N GLN A 9 -45.17 2.23 35.35
CA GLN A 9 -44.42 2.98 34.33
C GLN A 9 -43.24 3.86 34.82
N HIS A 10 -42.11 3.21 35.12
CA HIS A 10 -40.79 3.83 34.99
C HIS A 10 -39.89 2.91 34.18
N ARG A 11 -40.15 2.78 32.88
CA ARG A 11 -39.22 2.16 31.92
C ARG A 11 -39.62 2.40 30.46
N GLU A 12 -39.96 3.64 30.09
CA GLU A 12 -40.14 3.97 28.67
C GLU A 12 -40.12 5.49 28.40
N THR A 13 -39.04 6.19 28.72
CA THR A 13 -38.77 7.55 28.20
C THR A 13 -37.28 7.89 28.28
N GLN A 14 -36.45 7.21 27.50
CA GLN A 14 -35.08 7.66 27.16
C GLN A 14 -34.67 7.18 25.75
N ARG A 15 -35.59 7.26 24.79
CA ARG A 15 -35.30 7.10 23.36
C ARG A 15 -36.15 8.07 22.53
N GLU A 16 -36.08 9.37 22.82
CA GLU A 16 -36.70 10.37 21.93
C GLU A 16 -36.14 11.80 22.06
N THR A 17 -34.87 11.96 22.43
CA THR A 17 -34.19 13.28 22.51
C THR A 17 -32.89 13.33 21.72
N GLN A 18 -32.92 12.82 20.48
CA GLN A 18 -31.80 12.97 19.53
C GLN A 18 -32.25 13.18 18.07
N ARG A 19 -33.40 13.82 17.87
CA ARG A 19 -33.89 14.29 16.55
C ARG A 19 -34.60 15.63 16.67
N ARG A 20 -33.86 16.70 16.95
CA ARG A 20 -34.24 18.11 16.64
C ARG A 20 -33.13 19.05 17.09
N ARG A 21 -32.14 19.28 16.22
CA ARG A 21 -31.24 20.44 16.28
C ARG A 21 -30.51 20.60 14.95
N TRP A 22 -31.30 20.84 13.90
CA TRP A 22 -30.83 21.36 12.63
C TRP A 22 -31.88 22.36 12.16
N ARG A 23 -31.64 23.63 12.47
CA ARG A 23 -32.11 24.83 11.76
C ARG A 23 -31.66 26.07 12.53
N GLU A 24 -31.10 27.01 11.77
CA GLU A 24 -30.90 28.41 12.11
C GLU A 24 -29.72 28.78 13.02
N THR A 25 -28.57 29.00 12.39
CA THR A 25 -27.72 30.16 12.71
C THR A 25 -26.96 30.57 11.45
N GLY A 26 -27.35 31.70 10.87
CA GLY A 26 -26.64 32.33 9.77
C GLY A 26 -25.38 33.04 10.27
N PHE A 27 -24.24 32.68 9.70
CA PHE A 27 -22.99 33.42 9.87
C PHE A 27 -22.64 34.08 8.54
N ARG A 28 -22.67 35.42 8.53
CA ARG A 28 -22.04 36.25 7.49
C ARG A 28 -20.57 36.42 7.87
N LEU A 29 -19.65 35.93 7.05
CA LEU A 29 -18.24 36.37 7.05
C LEU A 29 -17.86 36.80 5.63
N GLY A 30 -17.30 38.00 5.53
CA GLY A 30 -16.95 38.67 4.29
C GLY A 30 -15.80 38.00 3.55
N ALA A 31 -15.89 38.03 2.22
CA ALA A 31 -14.83 37.60 1.32
C ALA A 31 -13.73 38.67 1.25
N ALA A 32 -12.54 38.36 1.77
CA ALA A 32 -11.31 39.03 1.41
C ALA A 32 -10.64 38.21 0.29
N LEU A 33 -10.76 38.68 -0.95
CA LEU A 33 -10.00 38.14 -2.08
C LEU A 33 -8.55 38.62 -1.97
N ALA A 34 -7.65 37.76 -1.49
CA ALA A 34 -6.22 37.96 -1.69
C ALA A 34 -5.84 37.42 -3.08
N LEU A 35 -5.47 38.32 -3.99
CA LEU A 35 -4.89 37.99 -5.29
C LEU A 35 -3.52 37.33 -5.07
N LEU A 36 -3.47 36.01 -5.14
CA LEU A 36 -2.22 35.25 -5.25
C LEU A 36 -1.67 35.42 -6.66
N VAL A 37 -0.65 36.26 -6.81
CA VAL A 37 0.18 36.30 -8.01
C VAL A 37 0.94 34.98 -8.08
N PRO A 38 0.87 34.21 -9.19
CA PRO A 38 1.67 33.01 -9.32
C PRO A 38 3.13 33.43 -9.52
N LEU A 39 3.98 33.14 -8.54
CA LEU A 39 5.42 33.09 -8.75
C LEU A 39 5.69 31.96 -9.75
N ALA A 40 6.10 32.33 -10.96
CA ALA A 40 6.60 31.40 -11.94
C ALA A 40 7.80 30.66 -11.34
N ALA A 41 7.57 29.41 -10.94
CA ALA A 41 8.64 28.50 -10.60
C ALA A 41 9.51 28.31 -11.85
N HIS A 42 10.81 28.53 -11.70
CA HIS A 42 11.78 28.15 -12.71
C HIS A 42 11.68 26.63 -12.86
N ALA A 43 11.11 26.18 -13.98
CA ALA A 43 11.18 24.79 -14.39
C ALA A 43 12.65 24.48 -14.68
N ALA A 44 13.33 23.82 -13.75
CA ALA A 44 14.53 23.08 -14.10
C ALA A 44 14.13 22.09 -15.20
N ASP A 45 14.89 22.03 -16.29
CA ASP A 45 14.71 21.09 -17.40
C ASP A 45 14.82 19.64 -16.90
N SER A 46 13.72 19.12 -16.35
CA SER A 46 13.58 17.70 -16.06
C SER A 46 13.01 17.02 -17.29
N ALA A 47 13.72 16.01 -17.80
CA ALA A 47 13.19 15.15 -18.86
C ALA A 47 11.75 14.71 -18.53
N PRO A 48 10.83 14.75 -19.49
CA PRO A 48 9.41 14.48 -19.25
C PRO A 48 9.23 13.13 -18.56
N ALA A 49 8.23 13.05 -17.67
CA ALA A 49 7.88 11.80 -17.00
C ALA A 49 7.54 10.74 -18.04
N GLN A 50 8.12 9.54 -17.88
CA GLN A 50 7.86 8.43 -18.79
C GLN A 50 6.43 7.90 -18.60
N GLN A 51 5.87 7.32 -19.66
CA GLN A 51 4.56 6.69 -19.63
C GLN A 51 4.57 5.37 -20.40
N ALA A 52 3.87 4.39 -19.84
CA ALA A 52 3.61 3.11 -20.49
C ALA A 52 2.15 2.70 -20.30
N SER A 53 1.56 2.13 -21.34
CA SER A 53 0.18 1.62 -21.27
C SER A 53 0.17 0.10 -21.34
N PHE A 54 -0.76 -0.52 -20.62
CA PHE A 54 -0.88 -1.96 -20.50
C PHE A 54 -2.34 -2.39 -20.59
N ARG A 55 -2.60 -3.49 -21.29
CA ARG A 55 -3.82 -4.27 -21.14
C ARG A 55 -3.59 -5.36 -20.11
N THR A 56 -4.44 -5.47 -19.11
CA THR A 56 -4.23 -6.34 -17.95
C THR A 56 -5.43 -7.26 -17.72
N GLU A 57 -5.14 -8.52 -17.40
CA GLU A 57 -6.09 -9.54 -16.94
C GLU A 57 -5.61 -10.07 -15.58
N ASN A 58 -6.46 -9.99 -14.55
CA ASN A 58 -6.19 -10.56 -13.22
C ASN A 58 -7.19 -11.69 -12.94
N GLN A 59 -6.75 -12.94 -13.08
CA GLN A 59 -7.57 -14.12 -12.84
C GLN A 59 -7.35 -14.64 -11.42
N LEU A 60 -8.44 -14.78 -10.67
CA LEU A 60 -8.48 -15.26 -9.29
C LEU A 60 -9.39 -16.50 -9.24
N ILE A 61 -8.86 -17.61 -8.70
CA ILE A 61 -9.56 -18.89 -8.65
C ILE A 61 -9.55 -19.40 -7.22
N VAL A 62 -10.73 -19.48 -6.61
CA VAL A 62 -10.91 -20.07 -5.27
C VAL A 62 -11.34 -21.52 -5.43
N LYS A 63 -10.63 -22.46 -4.81
CA LYS A 63 -11.05 -23.86 -4.72
C LYS A 63 -12.03 -24.01 -3.56
N VAL A 64 -13.27 -24.36 -3.85
CA VAL A 64 -14.32 -24.51 -2.83
C VAL A 64 -14.11 -25.83 -2.07
N PRO A 65 -13.91 -25.80 -0.74
CA PRO A 65 -13.82 -27.03 0.05
C PRO A 65 -15.13 -27.83 0.01
N PRO A 66 -15.09 -29.17 -0.07
CA PRO A 66 -16.31 -29.99 0.02
C PRO A 66 -17.08 -29.69 1.31
N GLY A 67 -18.39 -29.44 1.18
CA GLY A 67 -19.26 -29.15 2.32
C GLY A 67 -19.21 -27.72 2.84
N ALA A 68 -18.48 -26.80 2.19
CA ALA A 68 -18.52 -25.38 2.50
C ALA A 68 -19.97 -24.85 2.50
N LYS A 69 -20.37 -24.15 3.57
CA LYS A 69 -21.69 -23.55 3.69
C LYS A 69 -21.70 -22.12 3.17
N GLN A 70 -20.59 -21.41 3.31
CA GLN A 70 -20.42 -20.04 2.86
C GLN A 70 -18.99 -19.81 2.37
N VAL A 71 -18.84 -19.12 1.25
CA VAL A 71 -17.55 -18.61 0.76
C VAL A 71 -17.66 -17.11 0.52
N ARG A 72 -16.82 -16.32 1.19
CA ARG A 72 -16.73 -14.86 1.03
C ARG A 72 -15.38 -14.52 0.43
N VAL A 73 -15.36 -13.70 -0.61
CA VAL A 73 -14.13 -13.33 -1.32
C VAL A 73 -14.06 -11.82 -1.41
N TRP A 74 -12.98 -11.25 -0.89
CA TRP A 74 -12.58 -9.88 -1.13
C TRP A 74 -11.37 -9.89 -2.04
N PHE A 75 -11.39 -9.06 -3.08
CA PHE A 75 -10.28 -8.97 -4.02
C PHE A 75 -9.92 -7.51 -4.32
N PRO A 76 -8.64 -7.24 -4.58
CA PRO A 76 -8.19 -5.88 -4.83
C PRO A 76 -8.65 -5.44 -6.21
N VAL A 77 -9.05 -4.17 -6.32
CA VAL A 77 -9.37 -3.52 -7.59
C VAL A 77 -8.22 -2.55 -7.91
N PRO A 78 -7.80 -2.36 -9.18
CA PRO A 78 -6.72 -1.42 -9.48
C PRO A 78 -7.14 0.01 -9.09
N GLN A 79 -6.29 0.69 -8.32
CA GLN A 79 -6.62 2.02 -7.79
C GLN A 79 -6.36 3.12 -8.82
N GLN A 80 -7.33 4.01 -9.02
CA GLN A 80 -7.17 5.22 -9.83
C GLN A 80 -6.33 6.27 -9.09
N THR A 81 -5.27 6.77 -9.71
CA THR A 81 -4.42 7.83 -9.15
C THR A 81 -3.98 8.81 -10.26
N PRO A 82 -3.33 9.96 -9.95
CA PRO A 82 -2.75 10.82 -10.99
C PRO A 82 -1.68 10.14 -11.88
N TRP A 83 -1.19 8.97 -11.47
CA TRP A 83 -0.02 8.27 -12.00
C TRP A 83 -0.41 6.85 -12.48
N ASN A 84 -1.67 6.44 -12.24
CA ASN A 84 -2.29 5.23 -12.76
C ASN A 84 -3.70 5.56 -13.24
N GLN A 85 -3.89 5.63 -14.56
CA GLN A 85 -5.20 5.85 -15.17
C GLN A 85 -5.79 4.51 -15.62
N VAL A 86 -6.81 4.04 -14.92
CA VAL A 86 -7.51 2.79 -15.23
C VAL A 86 -8.70 3.08 -16.14
N LYS A 87 -8.83 2.32 -17.23
CA LYS A 87 -9.90 2.42 -18.22
C LYS A 87 -10.46 1.03 -18.52
N SER A 88 -11.70 1.01 -19.03
CA SER A 88 -12.35 -0.23 -19.48
C SER A 88 -12.37 -1.33 -18.41
N PHE A 89 -12.50 -0.97 -17.13
CA PHE A 89 -12.51 -1.93 -16.04
C PHE A 89 -13.81 -2.77 -16.08
N SER A 90 -13.68 -4.08 -16.17
CA SER A 90 -14.77 -5.03 -16.06
C SER A 90 -14.35 -6.26 -15.26
N VAL A 91 -15.34 -6.99 -14.74
CA VAL A 91 -15.12 -8.23 -13.99
C VAL A 91 -16.06 -9.30 -14.53
N ASP A 92 -15.48 -10.43 -14.94
CA ASP A 92 -16.20 -11.64 -15.27
C ASP A 92 -16.30 -12.53 -14.04
N SER A 93 -17.52 -12.82 -13.62
CA SER A 93 -17.81 -13.77 -12.55
C SER A 93 -19.19 -14.40 -12.74
N ALA A 94 -19.33 -15.67 -12.33
CA ALA A 94 -20.61 -16.36 -12.28
C ALA A 94 -21.50 -15.89 -11.12
N TYR A 95 -20.94 -15.14 -10.16
CA TYR A 95 -21.64 -14.64 -8.99
C TYR A 95 -21.67 -13.11 -8.98
N PRO A 96 -22.69 -12.48 -8.39
CA PRO A 96 -22.75 -11.03 -8.26
C PRO A 96 -21.53 -10.47 -7.51
N VAL A 97 -20.94 -9.41 -8.06
CA VAL A 97 -19.83 -8.68 -7.46
C VAL A 97 -20.31 -7.32 -6.97
N GLU A 98 -19.98 -7.02 -5.72
CA GLU A 98 -20.14 -5.70 -5.12
C GLU A 98 -18.81 -4.97 -5.04
N TYR A 99 -18.85 -3.64 -5.01
CA TYR A 99 -17.64 -2.81 -4.84
C TYR A 99 -17.79 -1.92 -3.62
N HIS A 100 -16.77 -1.92 -2.78
CA HIS A 100 -16.74 -1.18 -1.53
C HIS A 100 -15.41 -0.44 -1.35
N GLN A 101 -15.28 0.27 -0.24
CA GLN A 101 -14.01 0.77 0.26
C GLN A 101 -13.68 0.12 1.60
N ASP A 102 -12.44 -0.29 1.79
CA ASP A 102 -11.95 -0.74 3.10
C ASP A 102 -11.70 0.44 4.05
N SER A 103 -11.24 0.15 5.27
CA SER A 103 -10.93 1.15 6.28
C SER A 103 -9.85 2.16 5.87
N TRP A 104 -9.03 1.87 4.87
CA TRP A 104 -8.01 2.76 4.32
C TRP A 104 -8.47 3.50 3.06
N GLY A 105 -9.70 3.27 2.61
CA GLY A 105 -10.28 3.89 1.43
C GLY A 105 -9.89 3.20 0.12
N ASN A 106 -9.29 2.01 0.18
CA ASN A 106 -8.97 1.26 -1.03
C ASN A 106 -10.25 0.73 -1.65
N ARG A 107 -10.41 0.88 -2.97
CA ARG A 107 -11.49 0.21 -3.70
C ARG A 107 -11.26 -1.30 -3.68
N ILE A 108 -12.25 -2.06 -3.26
CA ILE A 108 -12.22 -3.52 -3.20
C ILE A 108 -13.45 -4.11 -3.89
N GLY A 109 -13.29 -5.29 -4.46
CA GLY A 109 -14.39 -6.12 -4.92
C GLY A 109 -14.76 -7.14 -3.85
N TYR A 110 -16.05 -7.46 -3.75
CA TYR A 110 -16.60 -8.44 -2.83
C TYR A 110 -17.58 -9.36 -3.55
N LEU A 111 -17.53 -10.64 -3.24
CA LEU A 111 -18.62 -11.57 -3.54
C LEU A 111 -18.82 -12.54 -2.40
N GLU A 112 -20.03 -13.10 -2.34
CA GLU A 112 -20.44 -14.07 -1.34
C GLU A 112 -21.27 -15.16 -2.02
N VAL A 113 -20.94 -16.42 -1.70
CA VAL A 113 -21.63 -17.59 -2.22
C VAL A 113 -22.10 -18.46 -1.06
N GLU A 114 -23.41 -18.52 -0.91
CA GLU A 114 -24.09 -19.42 0.01
C GLU A 114 -24.26 -20.81 -0.62
N ARG A 115 -23.88 -21.85 0.12
CA ARG A 115 -23.95 -23.26 -0.27
C ARG A 115 -23.42 -23.49 -1.70
N PRO A 116 -22.16 -23.14 -1.98
CA PRO A 116 -21.58 -23.27 -3.31
C PRO A 116 -21.65 -24.71 -3.83
N ALA A 117 -22.23 -24.88 -5.02
CA ALA A 117 -22.28 -26.18 -5.70
C ALA A 117 -21.07 -26.40 -6.63
N ALA A 118 -20.46 -25.33 -7.13
CA ALA A 118 -19.29 -25.40 -8.00
C ALA A 118 -18.01 -25.72 -7.20
N ALA A 119 -17.11 -26.50 -7.80
CA ALA A 119 -15.81 -26.82 -7.20
C ALA A 119 -14.86 -25.61 -7.16
N THR A 120 -15.10 -24.61 -8.00
CA THR A 120 -14.33 -23.36 -8.03
C THR A 120 -15.25 -22.15 -8.11
N ILE A 121 -14.75 -21.02 -7.59
CA ILE A 121 -15.28 -19.68 -7.84
C ILE A 121 -14.20 -18.93 -8.60
N GLU A 122 -14.54 -18.44 -9.79
CA GLU A 122 -13.61 -17.72 -10.67
C GLU A 122 -14.04 -16.25 -10.80
N ILE A 123 -13.04 -15.37 -10.70
CA ILE A 123 -13.18 -13.92 -10.85
C ILE A 123 -12.07 -13.49 -11.79
N THR A 124 -12.40 -12.86 -12.91
CA THR A 124 -11.40 -12.32 -13.83
C THR A 124 -11.62 -10.83 -14.02
N GLU A 125 -10.67 -10.02 -13.58
CA GLU A 125 -10.68 -8.57 -13.83
C GLU A 125 -9.98 -8.28 -15.15
N HIS A 126 -10.60 -7.43 -15.97
CA HIS A 126 -10.01 -6.90 -17.21
C HIS A 126 -9.93 -5.38 -17.12
N PHE A 127 -8.78 -4.82 -17.47
CA PHE A 127 -8.63 -3.36 -17.52
C PHE A 127 -7.45 -2.94 -18.40
N ASP A 128 -7.59 -1.77 -19.01
CA ASP A 128 -6.48 -1.05 -19.63
C ASP A 128 -5.97 -0.01 -18.61
N GLN A 129 -4.65 0.21 -18.56
CA GLN A 129 -4.05 1.20 -17.67
C GLN A 129 -2.94 1.99 -18.36
N THR A 130 -2.85 3.28 -18.07
CA THR A 130 -1.69 4.11 -18.41
C THR A 130 -0.98 4.49 -17.11
N LEU A 131 0.27 4.04 -17.00
CA LEU A 131 1.14 4.29 -15.87
C LEU A 131 2.09 5.43 -16.21
N THR A 132 2.24 6.37 -15.28
CA THR A 132 3.12 7.52 -15.41
C THR A 132 4.20 7.48 -14.35
N GLU A 133 5.43 7.68 -14.78
CA GLU A 133 6.59 7.80 -13.91
C GLU A 133 6.35 8.88 -12.86
N ARG A 134 6.68 8.52 -11.63
CA ARG A 134 6.58 9.39 -10.47
C ARG A 134 7.91 10.10 -10.29
N LYS A 135 7.97 11.42 -10.53
CA LYS A 135 9.15 12.23 -10.22
C LYS A 135 8.84 13.33 -9.21
N THR A 136 9.63 13.38 -8.15
CA THR A 136 9.54 14.45 -7.15
C THR A 136 10.89 15.15 -7.04
N ALA A 137 10.98 16.40 -7.49
CA ALA A 137 12.15 17.23 -7.28
C ALA A 137 12.20 17.72 -5.82
N LEU A 138 12.84 16.92 -4.97
CA LEU A 138 12.95 17.18 -3.54
C LEU A 138 13.99 18.27 -3.29
N ASP A 139 13.54 19.34 -2.63
CA ASP A 139 14.37 20.42 -2.12
C ASP A 139 14.06 20.54 -0.63
N PRO A 140 14.98 20.13 0.25
CA PRO A 140 14.81 20.24 1.70
C PRO A 140 14.44 21.65 2.16
N ALA A 141 14.88 22.71 1.46
CA ALA A 141 14.54 24.09 1.82
C ALA A 141 13.05 24.43 1.62
N ARG A 142 12.31 23.60 0.88
CA ARG A 142 10.88 23.80 0.57
C ARG A 142 9.95 23.05 1.51
N THR A 143 10.46 22.36 2.52
CA THR A 143 9.64 21.68 3.53
C THR A 143 9.93 22.20 4.95
N ARG A 144 9.19 21.69 5.92
CA ARG A 144 9.28 22.04 7.34
C ARG A 144 8.76 20.87 8.19
N PRO A 145 9.00 20.88 9.52
CA PRO A 145 8.31 19.97 10.42
C PRO A 145 6.78 20.09 10.32
N LEU A 146 6.09 19.02 10.71
CA LEU A 146 4.63 19.02 10.86
C LEU A 146 4.20 19.98 11.97
N THR A 147 3.12 20.71 11.73
CA THR A 147 2.37 21.39 12.77
C THR A 147 1.54 20.39 13.58
N ASP A 148 1.08 20.77 14.77
CA ASP A 148 0.20 19.93 15.60
C ASP A 148 -1.12 19.58 14.90
N ALA A 149 -1.66 20.53 14.12
CA ALA A 149 -2.87 20.31 13.32
C ALA A 149 -2.63 19.26 12.23
N GLU A 150 -1.51 19.33 11.51
CA GLU A 150 -1.15 18.32 10.50
C GLU A 150 -0.86 16.96 11.14
N ARG A 151 -0.16 16.93 12.29
CA ARG A 151 0.07 15.70 13.06
C ARG A 151 -1.24 15.03 13.48
N THR A 152 -2.22 15.83 13.92
CA THR A 152 -3.55 15.34 14.27
C THR A 152 -4.28 14.80 13.04
N ALA A 153 -4.26 15.55 11.92
CA ALA A 153 -4.90 15.12 10.67
C ALA A 153 -4.27 13.84 10.07
N LEU A 154 -2.96 13.64 10.29
CA LEU A 154 -2.20 12.50 9.78
C LEU A 154 -1.99 11.40 10.83
N GLN A 155 -2.66 11.47 11.99
CA GLN A 155 -2.41 10.60 13.14
C GLN A 155 -2.43 9.12 12.77
N ARG A 156 -3.36 8.69 11.91
CA ARG A 156 -3.45 7.29 11.46
C ARG A 156 -2.14 6.78 10.85
N TYR A 157 -1.41 7.63 10.13
CA TYR A 157 -0.17 7.28 9.44
C TYR A 157 1.07 7.36 10.34
N LEU A 158 0.87 7.70 11.61
CA LEU A 158 1.89 7.71 12.66
C LEU A 158 1.72 6.55 13.64
N LEU A 159 0.67 5.74 13.49
CA LEU A 159 0.36 4.65 14.40
C LEU A 159 0.90 3.32 13.89
N PRO A 160 1.40 2.46 14.80
CA PRO A 160 1.86 1.12 14.44
C PRO A 160 0.71 0.23 13.98
N THR A 161 1.06 -0.84 13.28
CA THR A 161 0.17 -1.95 12.90
C THR A 161 0.78 -3.27 13.38
N SER A 162 0.12 -4.40 13.12
CA SER A 162 0.52 -5.72 13.62
C SER A 162 1.97 -6.11 13.30
N TYR A 163 2.51 -5.63 12.17
CA TYR A 163 3.88 -5.95 11.72
C TYR A 163 4.76 -4.72 11.46
N VAL A 164 4.24 -3.52 11.74
CA VAL A 164 4.96 -2.25 11.71
C VAL A 164 4.90 -1.70 13.12
N ILE A 165 5.93 -1.97 13.91
CA ILE A 165 5.91 -1.71 15.36
C ILE A 165 6.68 -0.45 15.71
N VAL A 166 6.31 0.22 16.80
CA VAL A 166 7.02 1.39 17.34
C VAL A 166 7.21 1.21 18.84
N ASP A 167 8.20 0.40 19.19
CA ASP A 167 8.62 0.15 20.57
C ASP A 167 9.86 1.00 20.96
N ASP A 168 10.40 0.78 22.16
CA ASP A 168 11.54 1.56 22.65
C ASP A 168 12.84 1.24 21.90
N GLN A 169 12.99 0.03 21.35
CA GLN A 169 14.13 -0.32 20.50
C GLN A 169 14.10 0.45 19.18
N ILE A 170 12.93 0.49 18.53
CA ILE A 170 12.73 1.24 17.29
C ILE A 170 12.91 2.74 17.53
N LYS A 171 12.35 3.30 18.61
CA LYS A 171 12.56 4.72 18.96
C LYS A 171 14.02 5.06 19.22
N GLY A 172 14.73 4.23 19.99
CA GLY A 172 16.14 4.43 20.27
C GLY A 172 16.99 4.40 19.00
N LEU A 173 16.73 3.43 18.13
CA LEU A 173 17.42 3.31 16.84
C LEU A 173 17.09 4.48 15.90
N ALA A 174 15.82 4.86 15.76
CA ALA A 174 15.42 6.02 14.96
C ALA A 174 16.12 7.30 15.45
N LYS A 175 16.14 7.55 16.76
CA LYS A 175 16.84 8.71 17.34
C LYS A 175 18.35 8.67 17.07
N GLN A 176 18.98 7.50 17.15
CA GLN A 176 20.40 7.33 16.81
C GLN A 176 20.69 7.67 15.35
N ILE A 177 19.82 7.24 14.42
CA ILE A 177 20.00 7.47 12.98
C ILE A 177 19.73 8.93 12.62
N VAL A 178 18.62 9.49 13.08
CA VAL A 178 18.14 10.82 12.67
C VAL A 178 18.90 11.94 13.41
N GLY A 179 19.22 11.73 14.68
CA GLY A 179 19.82 12.75 15.54
C GLY A 179 18.83 13.88 15.84
N ASP A 180 19.26 15.12 15.63
CA ASP A 180 18.44 16.33 15.85
C ASP A 180 17.91 16.93 14.54
N GLU A 181 17.97 16.18 13.44
CA GLU A 181 17.37 16.62 12.18
C GLU A 181 15.86 16.81 12.33
N GLN A 182 15.34 17.94 11.84
CA GLN A 182 13.91 18.27 11.93
C GLN A 182 13.26 18.35 10.55
N ASN A 183 14.06 18.41 9.49
CA ASN A 183 13.57 18.38 8.13
C ASN A 183 13.10 16.96 7.77
N PRO A 184 11.81 16.74 7.48
CA PRO A 184 11.29 15.39 7.25
C PRO A 184 11.91 14.71 6.02
N ILE A 185 12.34 15.47 5.00
CA ILE A 185 13.02 14.91 3.83
C ILE A 185 14.42 14.42 4.21
N LEU A 186 15.19 15.23 4.97
CA LEU A 186 16.54 14.84 5.39
C LEU A 186 16.50 13.70 6.41
N ALA A 187 15.56 13.73 7.36
CA ALA A 187 15.36 12.65 8.32
C ALA A 187 14.98 11.34 7.61
N ALA A 188 14.00 11.37 6.69
CA ALA A 188 13.65 10.20 5.87
C ALA A 188 14.83 9.69 5.05
N ARG A 189 15.69 10.58 4.53
CA ARG A 189 16.90 10.19 3.79
C ARG A 189 17.90 9.45 4.68
N LYS A 190 18.15 9.92 5.90
CA LYS A 190 19.03 9.21 6.87
C LYS A 190 18.51 7.81 7.17
N LEU A 191 17.20 7.66 7.37
CA LEU A 191 16.57 6.35 7.59
C LEU A 191 16.68 5.43 6.37
N TYR A 192 16.54 6.01 5.17
CA TYR A 192 16.67 5.31 3.89
C TYR A 192 18.09 4.77 3.69
N ASP A 193 19.09 5.63 3.86
CA ASP A 193 20.51 5.25 3.75
C ASP A 193 20.90 4.22 4.80
N TRP A 194 20.46 4.41 6.06
CA TRP A 194 20.72 3.42 7.10
C TRP A 194 20.13 2.05 6.76
N THR A 195 18.89 2.01 6.26
CA THR A 195 18.23 0.76 5.85
C THR A 195 18.96 0.11 4.68
N LEU A 196 19.39 0.90 3.69
CA LEU A 196 20.17 0.46 2.55
C LEU A 196 21.50 -0.19 2.98
N ASP A 197 22.18 0.41 3.94
CA ASP A 197 23.48 -0.06 4.43
C ASP A 197 23.36 -1.32 5.30
N HIS A 198 22.31 -1.41 6.11
CA HIS A 198 22.21 -2.41 7.18
C HIS A 198 21.31 -3.62 6.86
N VAL A 199 20.59 -3.61 5.74
CA VAL A 199 19.73 -4.72 5.33
C VAL A 199 20.16 -5.24 3.95
N THR A 200 20.03 -6.54 3.75
CA THR A 200 20.32 -7.23 2.47
C THR A 200 19.06 -7.89 1.94
N TYR A 201 18.70 -7.61 0.68
CA TYR A 201 17.53 -8.21 0.06
C TYR A 201 17.76 -9.72 -0.10
N TRP A 202 16.83 -10.53 0.40
CA TRP A 202 17.06 -11.98 0.53
C TRP A 202 17.42 -12.69 -0.79
N VAL A 203 16.98 -12.15 -1.92
CA VAL A 203 17.24 -12.67 -3.26
C VAL A 203 18.71 -12.58 -3.66
N GLU A 204 19.51 -11.75 -3.00
CA GLU A 204 20.96 -11.71 -3.24
C GLU A 204 21.61 -13.06 -2.86
N TYR A 205 21.15 -13.67 -1.76
CA TYR A 205 21.69 -14.92 -1.20
C TYR A 205 20.57 -15.88 -0.73
N PRO A 206 19.76 -16.44 -1.66
CA PRO A 206 18.53 -17.17 -1.34
C PRO A 206 18.76 -18.54 -0.67
N ASP A 207 19.99 -19.03 -0.69
CA ASP A 207 20.47 -20.25 -0.03
C ASP A 207 20.59 -20.09 1.49
N ARG A 208 20.86 -18.88 1.99
CA ARG A 208 21.09 -18.59 3.41
C ARG A 208 20.21 -17.49 3.99
N MET A 209 19.52 -16.72 3.15
CA MET A 209 18.60 -15.67 3.57
C MET A 209 17.16 -15.99 3.17
N LYS A 210 16.21 -15.56 3.99
CA LYS A 210 14.76 -15.71 3.76
C LYS A 210 14.05 -14.42 4.17
N PRO A 211 12.93 -14.08 3.51
CA PRO A 211 12.03 -13.04 3.99
C PRO A 211 11.12 -13.58 5.10
N SER A 212 10.42 -12.67 5.79
CA SER A 212 9.31 -13.11 6.65
C SER A 212 8.06 -13.41 5.82
N ASP A 213 7.13 -14.15 6.42
CA ASP A 213 5.83 -14.46 5.79
C ASP A 213 4.89 -13.25 5.70
N PHE A 214 5.10 -12.23 6.54
CA PHE A 214 4.13 -11.13 6.74
C PHE A 214 4.68 -9.73 6.44
N GLY A 215 5.98 -9.60 6.17
CA GLY A 215 6.68 -8.33 6.11
C GLY A 215 6.76 -7.71 7.50
N SER A 216 7.78 -8.06 8.28
CA SER A 216 7.86 -7.75 9.71
C SER A 216 9.06 -6.88 10.06
N THR A 217 8.81 -5.80 10.79
CA THR A 217 9.86 -4.93 11.36
C THR A 217 10.85 -5.71 12.20
N ASP A 218 10.36 -6.53 13.14
CA ASP A 218 11.22 -7.31 14.04
C ASP A 218 12.10 -8.27 13.28
N PHE A 219 11.51 -9.01 12.33
CA PHE A 219 12.24 -9.96 11.51
C PHE A 219 13.35 -9.26 10.73
N CYS A 220 13.00 -8.18 10.03
CA CYS A 220 13.95 -7.41 9.21
C CYS A 220 15.10 -6.85 10.06
N LEU A 221 14.77 -6.30 11.24
CA LEU A 221 15.74 -5.69 12.13
C LEU A 221 16.69 -6.70 12.76
N GLN A 222 16.18 -7.88 13.15
CA GLN A 222 16.96 -8.93 13.79
C GLN A 222 17.83 -9.70 12.80
N THR A 223 17.28 -10.06 11.63
CA THR A 223 17.98 -10.89 10.63
C THR A 223 18.84 -10.07 9.68
N LYS A 224 18.62 -8.76 9.59
CA LYS A 224 19.23 -7.87 8.58
C LYS A 224 18.97 -8.34 7.14
N SER A 225 17.86 -9.05 6.93
CA SER A 225 17.42 -9.51 5.63
C SER A 225 15.90 -9.47 5.49
N GLY A 226 15.40 -9.47 4.26
CA GLY A 226 13.98 -9.42 4.00
C GLY A 226 13.62 -9.27 2.52
N ASN A 227 12.33 -9.31 2.21
CA ASN A 227 11.77 -8.87 0.93
C ASN A 227 11.36 -7.38 0.98
N CYS A 228 10.79 -6.86 -0.10
CA CYS A 228 10.28 -5.49 -0.15
C CYS A 228 9.39 -5.14 1.06
N THR A 229 8.48 -6.04 1.42
CA THR A 229 7.57 -5.86 2.55
C THR A 229 8.29 -5.75 3.89
N ASP A 230 9.32 -6.55 4.13
CA ASP A 230 10.15 -6.48 5.35
C ASP A 230 10.93 -5.16 5.43
N PHE A 231 11.59 -4.76 4.34
CA PHE A 231 12.33 -3.50 4.22
C PHE A 231 11.43 -2.31 4.52
N HIS A 232 10.26 -2.28 3.88
CA HIS A 232 9.33 -1.18 4.01
C HIS A 232 8.62 -1.15 5.37
N SER A 233 8.49 -2.28 6.06
CA SER A 233 7.98 -2.32 7.44
C SER A 233 8.98 -1.74 8.43
N LEU A 234 10.26 -2.11 8.31
CA LEU A 234 11.34 -1.54 9.11
C LEU A 234 11.48 -0.04 8.88
N PHE A 235 11.53 0.40 7.62
CA PHE A 235 11.59 1.82 7.29
C PHE A 235 10.40 2.58 7.88
N SER A 236 9.17 2.07 7.69
CA SER A 236 7.96 2.71 8.22
C SER A 236 7.98 2.83 9.74
N SER A 237 8.48 1.80 10.43
CA SER A 237 8.60 1.79 11.89
C SER A 237 9.57 2.86 12.39
N LEU A 238 10.74 2.97 11.75
CA LEU A 238 11.73 4.00 12.08
C LEU A 238 11.20 5.40 11.77
N ALA A 239 10.53 5.59 10.64
CA ALA A 239 9.93 6.85 10.24
C ALA A 239 8.82 7.29 11.20
N MET A 240 7.91 6.38 11.56
CA MET A 240 6.85 6.65 12.54
C MET A 240 7.41 6.99 13.91
N ALA A 241 8.49 6.33 14.33
CA ALA A 241 9.16 6.61 15.60
C ALA A 241 9.82 8.01 15.64
N ASP A 242 10.26 8.52 14.49
CA ASP A 242 10.75 9.90 14.31
C ASP A 242 9.59 10.91 14.09
N GLY A 243 8.35 10.43 14.00
CA GLY A 243 7.17 11.27 13.81
C GLY A 243 6.92 11.67 12.35
N ILE A 244 7.45 10.92 11.39
CA ILE A 244 7.23 11.05 9.95
C ILE A 244 6.06 10.12 9.53
N PRO A 245 4.93 10.69 9.06
CA PRO A 245 3.79 9.89 8.64
C PRO A 245 4.15 9.03 7.43
N THR A 246 3.85 7.74 7.51
CA THR A 246 4.19 6.77 6.46
C THR A 246 2.98 5.88 6.14
N ARG A 247 2.84 5.51 4.87
CA ARG A 247 1.89 4.47 4.43
C ARG A 247 2.55 3.49 3.47
N MET A 248 2.28 2.20 3.68
CA MET A 248 2.70 1.14 2.77
C MET A 248 1.72 1.04 1.60
N VAL A 249 2.25 0.87 0.39
CA VAL A 249 1.46 0.68 -0.82
C VAL A 249 1.79 -0.68 -1.41
N TYR A 250 0.76 -1.49 -1.60
CA TYR A 250 0.85 -2.84 -2.14
C TYR A 250 0.37 -2.84 -3.59
N GLY A 251 1.16 -3.41 -4.49
CA GLY A 251 0.93 -3.25 -5.91
C GLY A 251 1.55 -4.34 -6.76
N SER A 252 1.58 -4.05 -8.05
CA SER A 252 2.29 -4.85 -9.05
C SER A 252 3.36 -3.99 -9.72
N LEU A 253 4.54 -4.58 -9.93
CA LEU A 253 5.64 -4.06 -10.73
C LEU A 253 5.78 -4.90 -12.01
N LEU A 254 5.40 -4.29 -13.13
CA LEU A 254 5.29 -4.93 -14.45
C LEU A 254 6.65 -4.98 -15.14
N LYS A 255 7.03 -6.18 -15.57
CA LYS A 255 8.36 -6.48 -16.11
C LYS A 255 8.30 -6.75 -17.61
N PRO A 256 9.19 -6.18 -18.43
CA PRO A 256 9.27 -6.48 -19.86
C PRO A 256 9.43 -7.98 -20.12
N THR A 257 10.19 -8.69 -19.29
CA THR A 257 10.44 -10.14 -19.42
C THR A 257 9.21 -11.03 -19.19
N LEU A 258 8.10 -10.44 -18.72
CA LEU A 258 6.83 -11.12 -18.51
C LEU A 258 5.69 -10.48 -19.34
N ASP A 259 6.02 -9.70 -20.37
CA ASP A 259 5.04 -9.11 -21.29
C ASP A 259 4.20 -10.21 -21.97
N GLY A 260 2.89 -10.17 -21.77
CA GLY A 260 1.94 -11.18 -22.26
C GLY A 260 1.99 -12.53 -21.53
N VAL A 261 2.79 -12.69 -20.47
CA VAL A 261 2.93 -13.95 -19.75
C VAL A 261 1.90 -14.06 -18.63
N LYS A 262 1.15 -15.17 -18.60
CA LYS A 262 0.11 -15.43 -17.60
C LYS A 262 0.71 -16.05 -16.33
N VAL A 263 1.19 -15.21 -15.40
CA VAL A 263 1.91 -15.62 -14.18
C VAL A 263 1.75 -14.63 -13.02
N ASP A 264 1.68 -15.13 -11.78
CA ASP A 264 1.72 -14.27 -10.59
C ASP A 264 3.17 -14.04 -10.13
N ALA A 265 3.87 -13.12 -10.82
CA ALA A 265 5.26 -12.76 -10.51
C ALA A 265 5.49 -11.23 -10.55
N SER A 266 4.42 -10.47 -10.30
CA SER A 266 4.44 -9.01 -10.34
C SER A 266 4.34 -8.35 -8.96
N TYR A 267 4.02 -9.08 -7.89
CA TYR A 267 3.87 -8.49 -6.56
C TYR A 267 5.07 -7.62 -6.20
N HIS A 268 4.79 -6.41 -5.73
CA HIS A 268 5.77 -5.53 -5.14
C HIS A 268 5.07 -4.54 -4.20
N CYS A 269 5.76 -4.09 -3.17
CA CYS A 269 5.30 -2.97 -2.36
C CYS A 269 6.35 -1.87 -2.34
N TRP A 270 5.90 -0.67 -1.98
CA TRP A 270 6.73 0.49 -1.70
C TRP A 270 6.07 1.28 -0.57
N ILE A 271 6.66 2.40 -0.19
CA ILE A 271 6.04 3.29 0.80
C ILE A 271 5.92 4.69 0.26
N GLU A 272 5.08 5.46 0.92
CA GLU A 272 5.04 6.91 0.78
C GLU A 272 5.17 7.52 2.17
N PHE A 273 6.04 8.52 2.30
CA PHE A 273 6.16 9.33 3.49
C PHE A 273 5.62 10.74 3.23
N TYR A 274 5.11 11.41 4.26
CA TYR A 274 4.55 12.74 4.12
C TYR A 274 5.56 13.82 4.50
N ALA A 275 5.70 14.84 3.65
CA ALA A 275 6.40 16.07 3.99
C ALA A 275 5.51 17.30 3.65
N PRO A 276 5.39 18.29 4.55
CA PRO A 276 4.69 19.55 4.26
C PRO A 276 5.20 20.19 2.96
N ASN A 277 4.27 20.81 2.22
CA ASN A 277 4.43 21.41 0.89
C ASN A 277 4.71 20.43 -0.28
N TYR A 278 4.96 19.15 0.01
CA TYR A 278 5.11 18.10 -1.00
C TYR A 278 3.95 17.10 -1.01
N GLY A 279 3.39 16.80 0.16
CA GLY A 279 2.39 15.74 0.30
C GLY A 279 3.06 14.37 0.45
N TRP A 280 2.48 13.34 -0.17
CA TRP A 280 2.97 11.97 -0.14
C TRP A 280 4.09 11.76 -1.16
N ILE A 281 5.31 11.61 -0.67
CA ILE A 281 6.53 11.36 -1.44
C ILE A 281 6.79 9.85 -1.47
N PRO A 282 6.90 9.22 -2.64
CA PRO A 282 7.17 7.79 -2.71
C PRO A 282 8.64 7.46 -2.47
N LEU A 283 8.92 6.28 -1.93
CA LEU A 283 10.26 5.69 -1.99
C LEU A 283 10.23 4.17 -2.03
N ASP A 284 11.32 3.59 -2.51
CA ASP A 284 11.52 2.14 -2.60
C ASP A 284 12.96 1.72 -2.25
N VAL A 285 13.24 1.68 -0.94
CA VAL A 285 14.55 1.26 -0.42
C VAL A 285 14.92 -0.18 -0.80
N SER A 286 13.93 -1.02 -1.09
CA SER A 286 14.13 -2.42 -1.40
C SER A 286 14.74 -2.63 -2.79
N LEU A 287 14.27 -1.88 -3.80
CA LEU A 287 14.90 -1.88 -5.11
C LEU A 287 16.23 -1.13 -5.10
N ALA A 288 16.32 -0.03 -4.36
CA ALA A 288 17.58 0.68 -4.19
C ALA A 288 18.68 -0.21 -3.62
N ASN A 289 18.33 -1.12 -2.71
CA ASN A 289 19.25 -2.11 -2.16
C ASN A 289 19.77 -3.09 -3.20
N VAL A 290 18.88 -3.65 -4.02
CA VAL A 290 19.28 -4.54 -5.13
C VAL A 290 20.21 -3.82 -6.11
N TYR A 291 19.99 -2.53 -6.41
CA TYR A 291 20.89 -1.77 -7.30
C TYR A 291 22.12 -1.20 -6.60
N GLY A 292 22.15 -1.18 -5.27
CA GLY A 292 23.11 -0.38 -4.49
C GLY A 292 24.38 -1.12 -4.07
N LYS A 293 24.44 -2.44 -4.29
CA LYS A 293 25.58 -3.29 -3.90
C LYS A 293 25.88 -4.28 -5.02
N GLU A 294 27.16 -4.63 -5.18
CA GLU A 294 27.54 -5.75 -6.03
C GLU A 294 27.37 -7.08 -5.28
N PHE A 295 26.77 -8.05 -5.96
CA PHE A 295 26.65 -9.43 -5.50
C PHE A 295 26.69 -10.38 -6.72
N PRO A 296 27.14 -11.63 -6.54
CA PRO A 296 27.24 -12.57 -7.64
C PRO A 296 25.86 -13.00 -8.13
N ILE A 297 25.68 -13.00 -9.45
CA ILE A 297 24.53 -13.66 -10.09
C ILE A 297 24.87 -15.13 -10.32
N THR A 298 24.07 -16.00 -9.72
CA THR A 298 24.20 -17.46 -9.75
C THR A 298 22.92 -18.09 -10.31
N ASP A 299 22.97 -19.38 -10.65
CA ASP A 299 21.77 -20.11 -11.08
C ASP A 299 20.65 -20.12 -10.02
N GLN A 300 21.01 -19.97 -8.75
CA GLN A 300 20.06 -19.95 -7.64
C GLN A 300 19.32 -18.61 -7.51
N ASN A 301 19.95 -17.49 -7.85
CA ASN A 301 19.35 -16.16 -7.65
C ASN A 301 18.95 -15.43 -8.95
N LYS A 302 19.48 -15.81 -10.11
CA LYS A 302 19.27 -15.08 -11.38
C LYS A 302 17.80 -14.78 -11.65
N THR A 303 16.93 -15.79 -11.54
CA THR A 303 15.48 -15.61 -11.76
C THR A 303 14.81 -14.79 -10.67
N LEU A 304 15.27 -14.89 -9.42
CA LEU A 304 14.70 -14.11 -8.30
C LEU A 304 15.05 -12.63 -8.43
N VAL A 305 16.29 -12.32 -8.79
CA VAL A 305 16.79 -10.95 -9.02
C VAL A 305 16.07 -10.33 -10.21
N GLU A 306 15.99 -11.04 -11.33
CA GLU A 306 15.25 -10.59 -12.52
C GLU A 306 13.78 -10.30 -12.20
N ARG A 307 13.17 -11.12 -11.34
CA ARG A 307 11.78 -10.93 -10.87
C ARG A 307 11.64 -9.89 -9.75
N THR A 308 12.72 -9.37 -9.21
CA THR A 308 12.65 -8.29 -8.22
C THR A 308 12.72 -6.94 -8.92
N THR A 309 13.59 -6.82 -9.92
CA THR A 309 13.81 -5.58 -10.66
C THR A 309 12.80 -5.36 -11.80
N ALA A 310 12.51 -4.09 -12.13
CA ALA A 310 11.59 -3.75 -13.23
C ALA A 310 12.18 -4.01 -14.62
N THR A 311 13.47 -3.71 -14.80
CA THR A 311 14.18 -3.74 -16.10
C THR A 311 15.45 -4.61 -16.06
N GLY A 312 15.47 -5.59 -15.16
CA GLY A 312 16.65 -6.39 -14.87
C GLY A 312 17.66 -5.70 -13.95
N TYR A 313 18.65 -6.49 -13.53
CA TYR A 313 19.82 -6.06 -12.78
C TYR A 313 21.07 -6.22 -13.66
N HIS A 314 21.82 -5.13 -13.83
CA HIS A 314 23.01 -5.06 -14.70
C HIS A 314 24.27 -4.69 -13.92
N GLY A 315 24.30 -5.00 -12.61
CA GLY A 315 25.34 -4.57 -11.69
C GLY A 315 24.93 -3.36 -10.85
N LEU A 316 25.89 -2.88 -10.05
CA LEU A 316 25.76 -1.69 -9.22
C LEU A 316 25.34 -0.48 -10.07
N ASP A 317 24.20 0.12 -9.76
CA ASP A 317 23.71 1.34 -10.38
C ASP A 317 23.35 2.35 -9.29
N LYS A 318 24.35 3.18 -8.93
CA LYS A 318 24.18 4.23 -7.92
C LYS A 318 23.10 5.24 -8.28
N SER A 319 22.80 5.44 -9.57
CA SER A 319 21.73 6.36 -9.98
C SER A 319 20.35 5.90 -9.50
N LYS A 320 20.17 4.57 -9.30
CA LYS A 320 18.93 4.00 -8.78
C LYS A 320 18.75 4.21 -7.29
N ILE A 321 19.85 4.31 -6.53
CA ILE A 321 19.78 4.57 -5.09
C ILE A 321 19.06 5.90 -4.85
N ASP A 322 19.49 6.96 -5.52
CA ASP A 322 18.88 8.29 -5.34
C ASP A 322 17.54 8.39 -6.07
N TYR A 323 17.39 7.72 -7.21
CA TYR A 323 16.12 7.68 -7.94
C TYR A 323 14.98 7.18 -7.06
N TYR A 324 15.13 6.04 -6.37
CA TYR A 324 14.07 5.48 -5.55
C TYR A 324 13.81 6.21 -4.24
N PHE A 325 14.48 7.35 -3.98
CA PHE A 325 14.11 8.28 -2.94
C PHE A 325 13.37 9.48 -3.54
N GLY A 326 12.04 9.38 -3.65
CA GLY A 326 11.17 10.42 -4.22
C GLY A 326 10.61 10.10 -5.61
N ASN A 327 11.11 9.04 -6.27
CA ASN A 327 10.66 8.65 -7.61
C ASN A 327 10.26 7.17 -7.68
N LEU A 328 9.34 6.85 -8.58
CA LEU A 328 8.96 5.49 -8.97
C LEU A 328 8.83 5.42 -10.49
N ASP A 329 9.17 4.27 -11.07
CA ASP A 329 9.04 4.02 -12.51
C ASP A 329 7.59 4.01 -13.01
N ASP A 330 7.45 4.08 -14.34
CA ASP A 330 6.19 4.02 -15.08
C ASP A 330 5.65 2.59 -15.28
N ARG A 331 6.06 1.63 -14.43
CA ARG A 331 5.70 0.22 -14.58
C ARG A 331 5.06 -0.35 -13.33
N ARG A 332 4.68 0.47 -12.36
CA ARG A 332 3.98 0.02 -11.15
C ARG A 332 2.63 0.66 -10.94
N PHE A 333 1.73 -0.11 -10.34
CA PHE A 333 0.41 0.36 -9.93
C PHE A 333 -0.03 -0.28 -8.63
N SER A 334 -0.89 0.43 -7.90
CA SER A 334 -1.34 0.03 -6.56
C SER A 334 -2.65 -0.77 -6.58
N TRP A 335 -2.69 -1.81 -5.77
CA TRP A 335 -3.87 -2.59 -5.40
C TRP A 335 -4.51 -2.08 -4.11
N SER A 336 -3.71 -1.81 -3.08
CA SER A 336 -4.16 -1.30 -1.79
C SER A 336 -3.08 -0.50 -1.08
N THR A 337 -3.48 0.28 -0.09
CA THR A 337 -2.63 1.08 0.80
C THR A 337 -2.96 0.75 2.24
N GLY A 338 -1.93 0.71 3.08
CA GLY A 338 -2.06 0.47 4.51
C GLY A 338 -2.02 -1.00 4.89
N ARG A 339 -2.07 -1.23 6.19
CA ARG A 339 -2.13 -2.55 6.80
C ARG A 339 -3.28 -2.67 7.78
N ASP A 340 -3.56 -3.89 8.19
CA ASP A 340 -4.63 -4.24 9.14
C ASP A 340 -5.98 -3.69 8.64
N LEU A 341 -6.28 -4.02 7.40
CA LEU A 341 -7.44 -3.56 6.66
C LEU A 341 -8.71 -4.18 7.27
N MET A 342 -9.69 -3.32 7.57
CA MET A 342 -11.06 -3.75 7.83
C MET A 342 -11.87 -3.63 6.55
N MET A 343 -12.29 -4.76 6.02
CA MET A 343 -13.02 -4.85 4.76
C MET A 343 -14.48 -4.41 4.90
N GLN A 344 -15.14 -4.27 3.76
CA GLN A 344 -16.58 -4.05 3.67
C GLN A 344 -17.18 -5.07 2.70
N PRO A 345 -18.18 -5.87 3.14
CA PRO A 345 -18.58 -6.07 4.54
C PRO A 345 -17.39 -6.57 5.41
N PRO A 346 -17.41 -6.38 6.74
CA PRO A 346 -16.33 -6.84 7.61
C PRO A 346 -16.09 -8.34 7.52
N GLN A 347 -14.82 -8.71 7.48
CA GLN A 347 -14.34 -10.08 7.59
C GLN A 347 -14.47 -10.60 9.04
N GLN A 348 -14.51 -11.92 9.21
CA GLN A 348 -14.69 -12.58 10.51
C GLN A 348 -13.37 -12.98 11.18
N ASP A 349 -12.30 -13.22 10.43
CA ASP A 349 -10.99 -13.67 10.97
C ASP A 349 -10.03 -12.50 11.32
N GLY A 350 -10.59 -11.36 11.73
CA GLY A 350 -9.84 -10.18 12.13
C GLY A 350 -9.22 -9.38 10.97
N PRO A 351 -8.41 -8.33 11.27
CA PRO A 351 -7.84 -7.44 10.26
C PRO A 351 -7.02 -8.16 9.19
N VAL A 352 -7.20 -7.77 7.92
CA VAL A 352 -6.40 -8.32 6.81
C VAL A 352 -5.10 -7.53 6.71
N ASN A 353 -3.96 -8.20 6.88
CA ASN A 353 -2.65 -7.55 6.90
C ASN A 353 -2.40 -6.61 5.69
N SER A 354 -2.70 -7.06 4.48
CA SER A 354 -2.74 -6.23 3.27
C SER A 354 -3.52 -6.95 2.17
N LEU A 355 -3.97 -6.23 1.13
CA LEU A 355 -4.75 -6.80 0.02
C LEU A 355 -4.03 -6.54 -1.31
N ALA A 356 -2.97 -7.29 -1.58
CA ALA A 356 -2.28 -7.30 -2.88
C ALA A 356 -2.84 -8.38 -3.82
N THR A 357 -3.52 -9.37 -3.25
CA THR A 357 -4.25 -10.47 -3.89
C THR A 357 -5.59 -10.63 -3.18
N LEU A 358 -6.35 -11.69 -3.43
CA LEU A 358 -7.59 -11.95 -2.72
C LEU A 358 -7.39 -12.36 -1.24
N TYR A 359 -8.40 -12.06 -0.44
CA TYR A 359 -8.64 -12.59 0.89
C TYR A 359 -9.96 -13.40 0.85
N VAL A 360 -9.94 -14.62 1.39
CA VAL A 360 -11.07 -15.56 1.32
C VAL A 360 -11.42 -16.05 2.70
N GLU A 361 -12.71 -16.10 2.99
CA GLU A 361 -13.25 -16.85 4.12
C GLU A 361 -14.11 -18.02 3.64
N VAL A 362 -13.93 -19.17 4.28
CA VAL A 362 -14.84 -20.31 4.17
C VAL A 362 -15.40 -20.58 5.56
N ASP A 363 -16.72 -20.54 5.68
CA ASP A 363 -17.45 -20.73 6.95
C ASP A 363 -16.89 -19.86 8.10
N GLY A 364 -16.57 -18.60 7.79
CA GLY A 364 -16.10 -17.60 8.75
C GLY A 364 -14.61 -17.66 9.12
N LYS A 365 -13.83 -18.52 8.46
CA LYS A 365 -12.38 -18.66 8.70
C LYS A 365 -11.57 -18.34 7.47
N ARG A 366 -10.40 -17.70 7.65
CA ARG A 366 -9.48 -17.44 6.54
C ARG A 366 -9.10 -18.73 5.83
N TYR A 367 -9.10 -18.65 4.50
CA TYR A 367 -8.81 -19.77 3.62
C TYR A 367 -7.79 -19.37 2.54
N THR A 368 -6.84 -20.26 2.27
CA THR A 368 -5.70 -20.02 1.37
C THR A 368 -5.70 -20.92 0.13
N GLY A 369 -6.73 -21.77 -0.05
CA GLY A 369 -6.86 -22.64 -1.20
C GLY A 369 -7.34 -21.90 -2.45
N TRP A 370 -6.55 -20.94 -2.91
CA TRP A 370 -6.81 -20.15 -4.10
C TRP A 370 -5.54 -19.97 -4.93
N THR A 371 -5.70 -19.58 -6.19
CA THR A 371 -4.60 -19.19 -7.06
C THR A 371 -4.90 -17.88 -7.75
N ARG A 372 -3.84 -17.19 -8.14
CA ARG A 372 -3.89 -15.98 -8.95
C ARG A 372 -3.03 -16.16 -10.19
N LYS A 373 -3.46 -15.57 -11.30
CA LYS A 373 -2.65 -15.37 -12.50
C LYS A 373 -2.86 -13.95 -12.99
N LEU A 374 -1.78 -13.17 -13.07
CA LEU A 374 -1.82 -11.85 -13.68
C LEU A 374 -1.18 -11.93 -15.07
N THR A 375 -1.82 -11.34 -16.06
CA THR A 375 -1.28 -11.17 -17.41
C THR A 375 -1.34 -9.70 -17.75
N TYR A 376 -0.28 -9.14 -18.30
CA TYR A 376 -0.28 -7.77 -18.81
C TYR A 376 0.48 -7.71 -20.13
N ALA A 377 -0.06 -7.00 -21.10
CA ALA A 377 0.57 -6.76 -22.39
C ALA A 377 0.78 -5.25 -22.57
N GLN A 378 2.01 -4.83 -22.79
CA GLN A 378 2.35 -3.44 -23.01
C GLN A 378 1.85 -3.00 -24.40
N THR A 379 0.98 -2.01 -24.43
CA THR A 379 0.31 -1.49 -25.64
C THR A 379 0.94 -0.19 -26.15
N SER A 380 1.66 0.56 -25.31
CA SER A 380 2.41 1.76 -25.71
C SER A 380 3.63 2.01 -24.79
N GLY A 381 4.56 2.85 -25.24
CA GLY A 381 5.75 3.22 -24.47
C GLY A 381 6.80 2.11 -24.35
N LYS A 382 6.83 1.16 -25.30
CA LYS A 382 7.86 0.11 -25.32
C LYS A 382 9.23 0.77 -25.46
N ARG A 383 10.16 0.40 -24.58
CA ARG A 383 11.57 0.77 -24.71
C ARG A 383 12.21 -0.27 -25.63
N GLU A 384 12.95 0.19 -26.63
CA GLU A 384 13.78 -0.66 -27.49
C GLU A 384 14.89 -1.36 -26.70
#